data_AF-A0A1A0HEG5-F1
#
_entry.id   AF-A0A1A0HEG5-F1
#
_cell.length_a   1.000
_cell.length_b   1.000
_cell.length_c   1.000
_cell.angle_alpha   90.00
_cell.angle_beta   90.00
_cell.angle_gamma   90.00
#
_symmetry.space_group_name_H-M   'P 1'
#
loop_
_entity.id
_entity.type
_entity.pdbx_description
1 polymer ?
#
loop_
_entity_poly.entity_id
_entity_poly.type
_entity_poly.pdbx_seq_one_letter_code
_entity_poly.pdbx_strand_id
1 'polypeptide(L)'
;MADKTSTDQYGRKKWDVDAYEADAKSGKKTTTTQPSDEAWARKLQKQNFLEHRADLLDQAIDSVGKHTLIGSENATSLTYGKNKRFGFSCPTCDLSFRDTLALVDHFNSPQHLHNVRKVQGGDLGMGEELENGVKRASVDQVIATIEDLVKKLLREKAADSNGHVALSFQERVRRRLEFEQQKSSRRLAKKKRARATAAGEVEQTEMGKLMGFEGFGSTKAG
;
A
#
# COMPACT_ATOMS: atom_id res chain seq x y z
N MET A 1 -23.06 1.07 36.98
CA MET A 1 -22.94 2.41 37.61
C MET A 1 -23.89 2.58 38.80
N ALA A 2 -25.01 1.85 38.88
CA ALA A 2 -25.88 1.85 40.06
C ALA A 2 -25.27 1.16 41.29
N ASP A 3 -24.33 0.23 41.08
CA ASP A 3 -23.75 -0.62 42.14
C ASP A 3 -22.70 0.08 43.03
N LYS A 4 -22.35 1.35 42.75
CA LYS A 4 -21.26 2.09 43.43
C LYS A 4 -21.73 3.27 44.28
N THR A 5 -23.04 3.47 44.33
CA THR A 5 -23.67 4.54 45.10
C THR A 5 -24.67 3.92 46.05
N SER A 6 -24.39 3.98 47.36
CA SER A 6 -25.35 3.64 48.39
C SER A 6 -26.24 4.85 48.68
N THR A 7 -27.49 4.62 49.08
CA THR A 7 -28.41 5.70 49.47
C THR A 7 -28.60 5.64 50.97
N ASP A 8 -28.31 6.74 51.65
CA ASP A 8 -28.49 6.88 53.10
C ASP A 8 -29.99 6.85 53.47
N GLN A 9 -30.33 6.62 54.74
CA GLN A 9 -31.72 6.58 55.22
C GLN A 9 -32.50 7.88 54.95
N TYR A 10 -31.79 8.97 54.66
CA TYR A 10 -32.34 10.28 54.28
C TYR A 10 -32.38 10.54 52.77
N GLY A 11 -32.21 9.51 51.92
CA GLY A 11 -32.29 9.63 50.46
C GLY A 11 -31.07 10.29 49.80
N ARG A 12 -29.98 10.52 50.54
CA ARG A 12 -28.75 11.11 50.01
C ARG A 12 -27.88 10.02 49.38
N LYS A 13 -27.49 10.21 48.12
CA LYS A 13 -26.53 9.32 47.45
C LYS A 13 -25.14 9.54 48.07
N LYS A 14 -24.56 8.47 48.59
CA LYS A 14 -23.18 8.39 49.07
C LYS A 14 -22.42 7.41 48.21
N TRP A 15 -21.12 7.67 48.04
CA TRP A 15 -20.23 6.73 47.39
C TRP A 15 -19.89 5.62 48.38
N ASP A 16 -19.88 4.38 47.91
CA ASP A 16 -19.51 3.23 48.73
C ASP A 16 -17.97 3.12 48.80
N VAL A 17 -17.38 3.61 49.89
CA VAL A 17 -15.92 3.70 50.06
C VAL A 17 -15.27 2.32 49.98
N ASP A 18 -15.90 1.29 50.53
CA ASP A 18 -15.35 -0.07 50.57
C ASP A 18 -15.34 -0.72 49.19
N ALA A 19 -16.40 -0.48 48.40
CA ALA A 19 -16.46 -0.94 47.01
C ALA A 19 -15.40 -0.25 46.14
N TYR A 20 -15.14 1.05 46.36
CA TYR A 20 -14.07 1.78 45.68
C TYR A 20 -12.68 1.36 46.13
N GLU A 21 -12.49 1.07 47.41
CA GLU A 21 -11.23 0.57 47.95
C GLU A 21 -10.93 -0.84 47.43
N ALA A 22 -11.94 -1.71 47.35
CA ALA A 22 -11.82 -3.04 46.75
C ALA A 22 -11.52 -2.96 45.24
N ASP A 23 -12.13 -2.04 44.51
CA ASP A 23 -11.80 -1.81 43.08
C ASP A 23 -10.37 -1.28 42.90
N ALA A 24 -9.94 -0.35 43.75
CA ALA A 24 -8.57 0.18 43.72
C ALA A 24 -7.52 -0.90 44.07
N LYS A 25 -7.79 -1.71 45.11
CA LYS A 25 -6.90 -2.82 45.54
C LYS A 25 -6.91 -3.99 44.58
N SER A 26 -8.06 -4.32 44.00
CA SER A 26 -8.16 -5.40 43.02
C SER A 26 -7.44 -5.08 41.73
N GLY A 27 -7.01 -3.82 41.52
CA GLY A 27 -6.20 -3.43 40.38
C GLY A 27 -6.84 -3.83 39.05
N LYS A 28 -8.15 -4.07 39.05
CA LYS A 28 -8.94 -4.27 37.84
C LYS A 28 -8.95 -2.92 37.14
N LYS A 29 -7.86 -2.63 36.42
CA LYS A 29 -7.94 -1.90 35.17
C LYS A 29 -9.19 -2.48 34.51
N THR A 30 -10.18 -1.66 34.26
CA THR A 30 -11.36 -2.07 33.51
C THR A 30 -10.85 -2.66 32.20
N THR A 31 -10.63 -3.96 32.20
CA THR A 31 -10.29 -4.80 31.05
C THR A 31 -11.58 -4.97 30.28
N THR A 32 -12.15 -3.84 29.85
CA THR A 32 -12.80 -3.82 28.56
C THR A 32 -11.65 -3.83 27.56
N THR A 33 -10.90 -4.95 27.52
CA THR A 33 -9.99 -5.25 26.42
C THR A 33 -10.94 -5.38 25.25
N GLN A 34 -11.13 -4.28 24.53
CA GLN A 34 -11.91 -4.30 23.32
C GLN A 34 -11.27 -5.38 22.42
N PRO A 35 -12.05 -6.20 21.69
CA PRO A 35 -11.48 -7.22 20.81
C PRO A 35 -10.46 -6.65 19.80
N SER A 36 -10.53 -5.34 19.53
CA SER A 36 -9.51 -4.59 18.79
C SER A 36 -8.12 -4.63 19.42
N ASP A 37 -8.03 -4.51 20.74
CA ASP A 37 -6.76 -4.36 21.47
C ASP A 37 -6.04 -5.72 21.52
N GLU A 38 -6.78 -6.82 21.63
CA GLU A 38 -6.23 -8.19 21.56
C GLU A 38 -5.79 -8.55 20.14
N ALA A 39 -6.58 -8.20 19.13
CA ALA A 39 -6.21 -8.41 17.73
C ALA A 39 -4.96 -7.62 17.35
N TRP A 40 -4.87 -6.37 17.84
CA TRP A 40 -3.71 -5.51 17.66
C TRP A 40 -2.47 -6.07 18.36
N ALA A 41 -2.59 -6.53 19.60
CA ALA A 41 -1.49 -7.19 20.32
C ALA A 41 -0.98 -8.45 19.59
N ARG A 42 -1.90 -9.27 19.06
CA ARG A 42 -1.54 -10.45 18.24
C ARG A 42 -0.85 -10.08 16.93
N LYS A 43 -1.24 -8.97 16.30
CA LYS A 43 -0.56 -8.44 15.11
C LYS A 43 0.86 -8.00 15.49
N LEU A 44 1.00 -7.30 16.61
CA LEU A 44 2.29 -6.78 17.08
C LEU A 44 3.28 -7.90 17.45
N GLN A 45 2.80 -9.00 18.03
CA GLN A 45 3.62 -10.19 18.33
C GLN A 45 4.24 -10.85 17.09
N LYS A 46 3.60 -10.69 15.92
CA LYS A 46 4.07 -11.30 14.66
C LYS A 46 5.05 -10.43 13.88
N GLN A 47 5.13 -9.14 14.21
CA GLN A 47 5.90 -8.18 13.43
C GLN A 47 7.28 -7.91 14.02
N ASN A 48 8.24 -7.70 13.12
CA ASN A 48 9.55 -7.16 13.52
C ASN A 48 9.41 -5.72 14.03
N PHE A 49 10.35 -5.27 14.86
CA PHE A 49 10.34 -3.90 15.39
C PHE A 49 10.29 -2.83 14.27
N LEU A 50 11.03 -3.05 13.18
CA LEU A 50 11.06 -2.15 12.03
C LEU A 50 9.74 -2.14 11.24
N GLU A 51 9.10 -3.30 11.09
CA GLU A 51 7.79 -3.41 10.43
C GLU A 51 6.71 -2.71 11.25
N HIS A 52 6.72 -2.91 12.57
CA HIS A 52 5.80 -2.21 13.46
C HIS A 52 5.96 -0.70 13.37
N ARG A 53 7.20 -0.20 13.32
CA ARG A 53 7.47 1.24 13.15
C ARG A 53 6.92 1.76 11.82
N ALA A 54 7.12 1.02 10.73
CA ALA A 54 6.59 1.40 9.42
C ALA A 54 5.05 1.45 9.44
N ASP A 55 4.41 0.42 9.98
CA ASP A 55 2.95 0.34 10.13
C ASP A 55 2.38 1.52 10.95
N LEU A 56 3.08 1.96 12.00
CA LEU A 56 2.67 3.12 12.81
C LEU A 56 2.78 4.45 12.05
N LEU A 57 3.82 4.60 11.21
CA LEU A 57 3.98 5.78 10.36
C LEU A 57 2.91 5.81 9.27
N ASP A 58 2.62 4.68 8.66
CA ASP A 58 1.56 4.56 7.66
C ASP A 58 0.19 4.89 8.25
N GLN A 59 -0.12 4.40 9.46
CA GLN A 59 -1.33 4.77 10.20
C GLN A 59 -1.41 6.28 10.48
N ALA A 60 -0.28 6.91 10.83
CA ALA A 60 -0.23 8.35 11.04
C ALA A 60 -0.50 9.14 9.75
N ILE A 61 0.10 8.73 8.63
CA ILE A 61 -0.15 9.31 7.30
C ILE A 61 -1.62 9.13 6.91
N ASP A 62 -2.16 7.93 7.14
CA ASP A 62 -3.55 7.61 6.86
C ASP A 62 -4.52 8.44 7.69
N SER A 63 -4.18 8.82 8.92
CA SER A 63 -5.08 9.60 9.79
C SER A 63 -5.29 11.04 9.31
N VAL A 64 -4.45 11.54 8.39
CA VAL A 64 -4.53 12.91 7.86
C VAL A 64 -5.82 13.11 7.06
N GLY A 65 -6.63 14.10 7.46
CA GLY A 65 -7.87 14.46 6.76
C GLY A 65 -9.08 13.57 7.05
N LYS A 66 -8.95 12.50 7.85
CA LYS A 66 -10.05 11.58 8.16
C LYS A 66 -10.85 11.94 9.41
N HIS A 67 -10.26 12.69 10.36
CA HIS A 67 -10.90 13.02 11.63
C HIS A 67 -11.63 14.37 11.60
N THR A 68 -12.95 14.37 11.78
CA THR A 68 -13.76 15.56 11.99
C THR A 68 -13.96 15.81 13.49
N LEU A 69 -13.75 17.07 13.93
CA LEU A 69 -13.82 17.48 15.33
C LEU A 69 -15.26 17.58 15.89
N ILE A 70 -16.24 16.84 15.34
CA ILE A 70 -17.64 16.89 15.81
C ILE A 70 -17.81 15.97 17.03
N GLY A 71 -18.39 16.52 18.11
CA GLY A 71 -18.42 15.94 19.45
C GLY A 71 -19.14 14.61 19.51
N SER A 72 -18.40 13.49 19.58
CA SER A 72 -18.97 12.27 20.14
C SER A 72 -19.27 12.53 21.62
N GLU A 73 -20.49 12.26 22.05
CA GLU A 73 -21.03 12.51 23.39
C GLU A 73 -20.23 11.85 24.55
N ASN A 74 -19.28 10.97 24.23
CA ASN A 74 -18.41 10.27 25.18
C ASN A 74 -16.96 10.81 25.22
N ALA A 75 -16.64 11.84 24.43
CA ALA A 75 -15.28 12.35 24.34
C ALA A 75 -15.01 13.39 25.44
N THR A 76 -14.26 12.97 26.45
CA THR A 76 -13.79 13.85 27.52
C THR A 76 -12.85 14.92 26.96
N SER A 77 -12.89 16.13 27.52
CA SER A 77 -12.00 17.27 27.22
C SER A 77 -10.54 17.04 27.66
N LEU A 78 -10.10 15.77 27.75
CA LEU A 78 -8.77 15.43 28.19
C LEU A 78 -7.76 15.83 27.11
N THR A 79 -6.72 16.53 27.54
CA THR A 79 -5.57 16.98 26.74
C THR A 79 -4.61 15.84 26.37
N TYR A 80 -4.81 14.65 26.93
CA TYR A 80 -3.92 13.49 26.76
C TYR A 80 -4.68 12.18 26.96
N GLY A 81 -4.33 11.12 26.21
CA GLY A 81 -4.90 9.77 26.37
C GLY A 81 -5.71 9.25 25.16
N LYS A 82 -6.14 7.98 25.24
CA LYS A 82 -6.96 7.24 24.25
C LYS A 82 -8.14 8.04 23.69
N ASN A 83 -8.76 8.87 24.53
CA ASN A 83 -10.03 9.54 24.24
C ASN A 83 -9.86 10.99 23.74
N LYS A 84 -8.64 11.40 23.37
CA LYS A 84 -8.40 12.74 22.83
C LYS A 84 -8.92 12.84 21.40
N ARG A 85 -9.63 13.94 21.13
CA ARG A 85 -10.35 14.22 19.88
C ARG A 85 -9.46 14.66 18.71
N PHE A 86 -8.18 14.93 18.96
CA PHE A 86 -7.32 15.67 18.04
C PHE A 86 -5.84 15.31 18.17
N GLY A 87 -5.22 15.03 17.03
CA GLY A 87 -3.79 14.76 16.88
C GLY A 87 -3.48 13.34 16.39
N PHE A 88 -2.20 13.04 16.23
CA PHE A 88 -1.71 11.69 15.93
C PHE A 88 -1.71 10.85 17.20
N SER A 89 -2.28 9.66 17.16
CA SER A 89 -2.31 8.75 18.31
C SER A 89 -1.29 7.62 18.17
N CYS A 90 -0.64 7.26 19.28
CA CYS A 90 0.12 6.03 19.39
C CYS A 90 -0.78 4.95 20.02
N PRO A 91 -1.11 3.86 19.30
CA PRO A 91 -1.97 2.79 19.81
C PRO A 91 -1.29 1.93 20.89
N THR A 92 0.03 1.95 20.98
CA THR A 92 0.79 1.16 21.97
C THR A 92 0.84 1.81 23.34
N CYS A 93 1.03 3.13 23.36
CA CYS A 93 1.19 3.90 24.59
C CYS A 93 -0.06 4.69 24.97
N ASP A 94 -1.06 4.73 24.08
CA ASP A 94 -2.33 5.42 24.28
C ASP A 94 -2.20 6.94 24.44
N LEU A 95 -1.21 7.50 23.75
CA LEU A 95 -0.86 8.92 23.81
C LEU A 95 -1.23 9.60 22.51
N SER A 96 -1.67 10.85 22.60
CA SER A 96 -1.97 11.67 21.44
C SER A 96 -0.99 12.85 21.36
N PHE A 97 -0.42 13.07 20.19
CA PHE A 97 0.53 14.15 19.89
C PHE A 97 -0.10 15.14 18.92
N ARG A 98 0.22 16.43 19.09
CA ARG A 98 -0.27 17.48 18.19
C ARG A 98 0.54 17.54 16.90
N ASP A 99 1.84 17.27 16.99
CA ASP A 99 2.80 17.39 15.91
C ASP A 99 3.36 16.02 15.52
N THR A 100 3.75 15.87 14.25
CA THR A 100 4.37 14.66 13.72
C THR A 100 5.77 14.41 14.29
N LEU A 101 6.55 15.46 14.52
CA LEU A 101 7.89 15.34 15.10
C LEU A 101 7.84 14.79 16.51
N ALA A 102 6.92 15.30 17.34
CA ALA A 102 6.71 14.81 18.70
C ALA A 102 6.27 13.33 18.72
N LEU A 103 5.50 12.89 17.72
CA LEU A 103 5.13 11.48 17.55
C LEU A 103 6.35 10.61 17.19
N VAL A 104 7.19 11.07 16.25
CA VAL A 104 8.38 10.33 15.83
C VAL A 104 9.42 10.23 16.96
N ASP A 105 9.61 11.31 17.71
CA ASP A 105 10.46 11.32 18.91
C ASP A 105 9.91 10.36 19.97
N HIS A 106 8.59 10.32 20.13
CA HIS A 106 7.96 9.34 21.01
C HIS A 106 8.23 7.89 20.55
N PHE A 107 8.11 7.57 19.26
CA PHE A 107 8.42 6.22 18.77
C PHE A 107 9.88 5.81 18.99
N ASN A 108 10.80 6.79 19.02
CA ASN A 108 12.20 6.57 19.32
C ASN A 108 12.50 6.56 20.83
N SER A 109 11.57 6.99 21.66
CA SER A 109 11.78 7.09 23.11
C SER A 109 11.89 5.70 23.77
N PRO A 110 12.74 5.53 24.80
CA PRO A 110 12.92 4.24 25.46
C PRO A 110 11.63 3.75 26.14
N GLN A 111 10.75 4.67 26.54
CA GLN A 111 9.45 4.34 27.13
C GLN A 111 8.54 3.62 26.12
N HIS A 112 8.51 4.10 24.88
CA HIS A 112 7.76 3.45 23.81
C HIS A 112 8.33 2.05 23.50
N LEU A 113 9.66 1.96 23.33
CA LEU A 113 10.34 0.69 23.06
C LEU A 113 10.06 -0.36 24.13
N HIS A 114 10.09 0.03 25.41
CA HIS A 114 9.76 -0.84 26.53
C HIS A 114 8.31 -1.34 26.47
N ASN A 115 7.36 -0.45 26.16
CA ASN A 115 5.96 -0.83 26.04
C ASN A 115 5.71 -1.77 24.86
N VAL A 116 6.36 -1.53 23.71
CA VAL A 116 6.30 -2.45 22.56
C VAL A 116 6.85 -3.82 22.95
N ARG A 117 8.02 -3.88 23.60
CA ARG A 117 8.63 -5.14 24.07
C ARG A 117 7.71 -5.90 25.03
N LYS A 118 7.05 -5.20 25.96
CA LYS A 118 6.04 -5.79 26.86
C LYS A 118 4.87 -6.42 26.10
N VAL A 119 4.34 -5.75 25.07
CA VAL A 119 3.21 -6.27 24.29
C VAL A 119 3.63 -7.44 23.41
N GLN A 120 4.85 -7.40 22.86
CA GLN A 120 5.40 -8.50 22.08
C GLN A 120 5.68 -9.77 22.92
N GLY A 121 5.67 -9.66 24.26
CA GLY A 121 5.80 -10.80 25.16
C GLY A 121 7.18 -11.48 25.10
N GLY A 122 8.18 -10.81 24.53
CA GLY A 122 9.50 -11.37 24.32
C GLY A 122 10.57 -10.66 25.15
N ASP A 123 11.13 -11.38 26.12
CA ASP A 123 12.57 -11.27 26.40
C ASP A 123 13.28 -11.81 25.16
N LEU A 124 13.49 -10.97 24.15
CA LEU A 124 14.17 -11.37 22.91
C LEU A 124 15.67 -11.53 23.14
N GLY A 125 16.04 -12.55 23.91
CA GLY A 125 17.28 -13.31 23.79
C GLY A 125 18.56 -12.54 24.06
N MET A 126 19.07 -12.74 25.28
CA MET A 126 20.46 -12.64 25.74
C MET A 126 21.51 -12.88 24.63
N GLY A 127 21.85 -11.81 23.92
CA GLY A 127 23.19 -11.58 23.38
C GLY A 127 23.62 -10.21 23.91
N GLU A 128 24.89 -9.81 23.72
CA GLU A 128 25.35 -8.47 24.10
C GLU A 128 24.53 -7.40 23.36
N GLU A 129 23.43 -6.97 23.99
CA GLU A 129 22.61 -5.85 23.57
C GLU A 129 23.46 -4.60 23.84
N LEU A 130 23.97 -3.93 22.79
CA LEU A 130 24.39 -2.54 22.97
C LEU A 130 23.20 -1.70 23.46
N GLU A 131 23.47 -0.54 24.04
CA GLU A 131 22.55 0.38 24.76
C GLU A 131 21.19 0.69 24.07
N ASN A 132 20.99 0.28 22.82
CA ASN A 132 19.78 0.47 22.02
C ASN A 132 19.14 -0.83 21.47
N GLY A 133 19.48 -2.02 22.00
CA GLY A 133 18.79 -3.28 21.66
C GLY A 133 19.07 -3.85 20.26
N VAL A 134 20.10 -3.34 19.56
CA VAL A 134 20.51 -3.82 18.23
C VAL A 134 21.76 -4.71 18.37
N LYS A 135 21.64 -5.97 17.97
CA LYS A 135 22.76 -6.92 17.91
C LYS A 135 23.70 -6.53 16.77
N ARG A 136 25.02 -6.67 16.97
CA ARG A 136 25.98 -6.53 15.86
C ARG A 136 25.70 -7.62 14.84
N ALA A 137 25.55 -7.23 13.57
CA ALA A 137 25.33 -8.18 12.49
C ALA A 137 26.60 -8.99 12.22
N SER A 138 26.45 -10.29 12.01
CA SER A 138 27.55 -11.12 11.50
C SER A 138 27.74 -10.90 9.99
N VAL A 139 28.93 -11.23 9.48
CA VAL A 139 29.23 -11.12 8.03
C VAL A 139 28.23 -11.95 7.22
N ASP A 140 27.89 -13.16 7.68
CA ASP A 140 26.93 -14.04 7.00
C ASP A 140 25.52 -13.43 6.93
N GLN A 141 25.08 -12.77 8.00
CA GLN A 141 23.79 -12.06 8.02
C GLN A 141 23.78 -10.88 7.04
N VAL A 142 24.90 -10.16 6.93
CA VAL A 142 25.03 -9.06 5.96
C VAL A 142 24.96 -9.60 4.53
N ILE A 143 25.62 -10.71 4.23
CA ILE A 143 25.56 -11.33 2.89
C ILE A 143 24.11 -11.73 2.56
N ALA A 144 23.43 -12.44 3.47
CA ALA A 144 22.05 -12.87 3.27
C ALA A 144 21.09 -11.69 3.05
N THR A 145 21.22 -10.63 3.86
CA THR A 145 20.37 -9.43 3.71
C THR A 145 20.64 -8.69 2.39
N ILE A 146 21.91 -8.59 1.96
CA ILE A 146 22.26 -7.99 0.67
C ILE A 146 21.66 -8.80 -0.48
N GLU A 147 21.77 -10.13 -0.45
CA GLU A 147 21.15 -10.99 -1.47
C GLU A 147 19.63 -10.79 -1.55
N ASP A 148 18.96 -10.68 -0.41
CA ASP A 148 17.51 -10.47 -0.37
C ASP A 148 17.11 -9.08 -0.86
N LEU A 149 17.89 -8.04 -0.55
CA LEU A 149 17.70 -6.70 -1.09
C LEU A 149 17.90 -6.68 -2.62
N VAL A 150 18.93 -7.36 -3.13
CA VAL A 150 19.17 -7.48 -4.58
C VAL A 150 18.00 -8.22 -5.25
N LYS A 151 17.52 -9.32 -4.67
CA LYS A 151 16.34 -10.05 -5.17
C LYS A 151 15.10 -9.14 -5.21
N LYS A 152 14.86 -8.32 -4.18
CA LYS A 152 13.75 -7.35 -4.14
C LYS A 152 13.89 -6.29 -5.23
N LEU A 153 15.06 -5.68 -5.38
CA LEU A 153 15.33 -4.70 -6.44
C LEU A 153 15.16 -5.29 -7.85
N LEU A 154 15.56 -6.55 -8.06
CA LEU A 154 15.33 -7.23 -9.34
C LEU A 154 13.85 -7.51 -9.60
N ARG A 155 13.07 -7.85 -8.56
CA ARG A 155 11.61 -8.01 -8.68
C ARG A 155 10.91 -6.70 -8.97
N GLU A 156 11.30 -5.62 -8.29
CA GLU A 156 10.77 -4.27 -8.54
C GLU A 156 11.12 -3.82 -9.96
N LYS A 157 12.38 -3.94 -10.39
CA LYS A 157 12.77 -3.66 -11.78
C LYS A 157 12.01 -4.51 -12.80
N ALA A 158 11.77 -5.78 -12.49
CA ALA A 158 10.94 -6.64 -13.35
C ALA A 158 9.48 -6.17 -13.37
N ALA A 159 8.91 -5.78 -12.24
CA ALA A 159 7.56 -5.24 -12.14
C ALA A 159 7.41 -3.89 -12.85
N ASP A 160 8.38 -2.99 -12.71
CA ASP A 160 8.44 -1.69 -13.40
C ASP A 160 8.62 -1.88 -14.91
N SER A 161 9.43 -2.87 -15.32
CA SER A 161 9.54 -3.25 -16.73
C SER A 161 8.25 -3.84 -17.30
N ASN A 162 7.41 -4.47 -16.45
CA ASN A 162 6.08 -4.92 -16.84
C ASN A 162 5.05 -3.77 -16.89
N GLY A 163 5.24 -2.70 -16.10
CA GLY A 163 4.41 -1.49 -16.11
C GLY A 163 4.66 -0.57 -17.31
N HIS A 164 5.89 -0.56 -17.85
CA HIS A 164 6.24 0.13 -19.10
C HIS A 164 7.02 -0.82 -20.02
N VAL A 165 6.30 -1.53 -20.90
CA VAL A 165 6.84 -2.32 -22.04
C VAL A 165 7.43 -3.70 -21.70
N ALA A 166 6.66 -4.55 -21.03
CA ALA A 166 6.82 -6.00 -21.20
C ALA A 166 5.51 -6.60 -21.72
N LEU A 167 5.20 -6.29 -22.98
CA LEU A 167 4.57 -7.33 -23.79
C LEU A 167 5.50 -8.52 -23.69
N SER A 168 4.99 -9.65 -23.21
CA SER A 168 5.77 -10.87 -23.05
C SER A 168 6.55 -11.15 -24.34
N PHE A 169 7.70 -11.82 -24.26
CA PHE A 169 8.45 -12.19 -25.47
C PHE A 169 7.53 -12.84 -26.53
N GLN A 170 6.54 -13.63 -26.10
CA GLN A 170 5.51 -14.20 -26.96
C GLN A 170 4.59 -13.15 -27.62
N GLU A 171 4.13 -12.13 -26.90
CA GLU A 171 3.33 -11.04 -27.47
C GLU A 171 4.13 -10.16 -28.44
N ARG A 172 5.43 -9.96 -28.18
CA ARG A 172 6.31 -9.25 -29.12
C ARG A 172 6.46 -10.03 -30.43
N VAL A 173 6.62 -11.35 -30.35
CA VAL A 173 6.67 -12.24 -31.52
C VAL A 173 5.33 -12.25 -32.27
N ARG A 174 4.19 -12.30 -31.55
CA ARG A 174 2.85 -12.21 -32.16
C ARG A 174 2.62 -10.89 -32.91
N ARG A 175 2.92 -9.74 -32.31
CA ARG A 175 2.81 -8.44 -32.99
C ARG A 175 3.71 -8.33 -34.22
N ARG A 176 4.91 -8.92 -34.17
CA ARG A 176 5.82 -8.95 -35.33
C ARG A 176 5.24 -9.78 -36.47
N LEU A 177 4.69 -10.95 -36.18
CA LEU A 177 4.02 -11.82 -37.15
C LEU A 177 2.78 -11.13 -37.76
N GLU A 178 1.94 -10.51 -36.94
CA GLU A 178 0.76 -9.76 -37.41
C GLU A 178 1.15 -8.60 -38.33
N PHE A 179 2.21 -7.87 -38.00
CA PHE A 179 2.73 -6.80 -38.84
C PHE A 179 3.28 -7.32 -40.19
N GLU A 180 3.98 -8.45 -40.18
CA GLU A 180 4.48 -9.10 -41.40
C GLU A 180 3.33 -9.63 -42.27
N GLN A 181 2.29 -10.19 -41.66
CA GLN A 181 1.07 -10.63 -42.34
C GLN A 181 0.28 -9.45 -42.94
N GLN A 182 0.13 -8.34 -42.22
CA GLN A 182 -0.50 -7.14 -42.77
C GLN A 182 0.33 -6.53 -43.92
N LYS A 183 1.66 -6.55 -43.82
CA LYS A 183 2.54 -6.05 -44.87
C LYS A 183 2.48 -6.95 -46.12
N SER A 184 2.43 -8.27 -45.94
CA SER A 184 2.30 -9.22 -47.04
C SER A 184 0.93 -9.13 -47.71
N SER A 185 -0.15 -9.01 -46.93
CA SER A 185 -1.51 -8.84 -47.46
C SER A 185 -1.67 -7.51 -48.23
N ARG A 186 -1.11 -6.40 -47.72
CA ARG A 186 -1.08 -5.12 -48.45
C ARG A 186 -0.28 -5.21 -49.75
N ARG A 187 0.84 -5.94 -49.77
CA ARG A 187 1.63 -6.18 -51.00
C ARG A 187 0.86 -7.02 -52.02
N LEU A 188 0.19 -8.09 -51.58
CA LEU A 188 -0.65 -8.92 -52.42
C LEU A 188 -1.85 -8.15 -52.98
N ALA A 189 -2.51 -7.33 -52.17
CA ALA A 189 -3.61 -6.47 -52.60
C ALA A 189 -3.15 -5.44 -53.64
N LYS A 190 -1.98 -4.81 -53.45
CA LYS A 190 -1.37 -3.93 -54.46
C LYS A 190 -1.05 -4.66 -55.76
N LYS A 191 -0.48 -5.88 -55.69
CA LYS A 191 -0.18 -6.69 -56.88
C LYS A 191 -1.44 -7.14 -57.62
N LYS A 192 -2.51 -7.49 -56.90
CA LYS A 192 -3.82 -7.81 -57.49
C LYS A 192 -4.45 -6.59 -58.16
N ARG A 193 -4.41 -5.41 -57.52
CA ARG A 193 -4.87 -4.15 -58.12
C ARG A 193 -4.07 -3.80 -59.38
N ALA A 194 -2.74 -3.91 -59.35
CA ALA A 194 -1.88 -3.66 -60.51
C ALA A 194 -2.13 -4.65 -61.66
N ARG A 195 -2.43 -5.93 -61.35
CA ARG A 195 -2.83 -6.91 -62.38
C ARG A 195 -4.22 -6.64 -62.95
N ALA A 196 -5.16 -6.18 -62.14
CA ALA A 196 -6.50 -5.82 -62.60
C ALA A 196 -6.47 -4.55 -63.47
N THR A 197 -5.64 -3.56 -63.13
CA THR A 197 -5.45 -2.37 -63.97
C THR A 197 -4.72 -2.72 -65.27
N ALA A 198 -3.69 -3.57 -65.22
CA ALA A 198 -3.00 -4.03 -66.43
C ALA A 198 -3.89 -4.90 -67.34
N ALA A 199 -4.73 -5.77 -66.77
CA ALA A 199 -5.71 -6.55 -67.53
C ALA A 199 -6.78 -5.65 -68.16
N GLY A 200 -7.29 -4.65 -67.42
CA GLY A 200 -8.25 -3.67 -67.95
C GLY A 200 -7.64 -2.74 -69.01
N GLU A 201 -6.34 -2.43 -68.92
CA GLU A 201 -5.61 -1.63 -69.92
C GLU A 201 -5.41 -2.41 -71.23
N VAL A 202 -5.16 -3.73 -71.15
CA VAL A 202 -5.11 -4.63 -72.31
C VAL A 202 -6.49 -4.79 -72.96
N GLU A 203 -7.55 -4.94 -72.16
CA GLU A 203 -8.94 -5.00 -72.68
C GLU A 203 -9.38 -3.67 -73.32
N GLN A 204 -8.98 -2.53 -72.74
CA GLN A 204 -9.25 -1.20 -73.30
C GLN A 204 -8.45 -0.92 -74.57
N THR A 205 -7.23 -1.45 -74.69
CA THR A 205 -6.44 -1.34 -75.94
C THR A 205 -7.01 -2.23 -77.05
N GLU A 206 -7.53 -3.42 -76.75
CA GLU A 206 -8.20 -4.27 -77.74
C GLU A 206 -9.60 -3.74 -78.13
N MET A 207 -10.42 -3.30 -77.16
CA MET A 207 -11.73 -2.68 -77.42
C MET A 207 -11.58 -1.33 -78.15
N GLY A 208 -10.54 -0.55 -77.83
CA GLY A 208 -10.18 0.68 -78.52
C GLY A 208 -9.73 0.45 -79.96
N LYS A 209 -9.08 -0.70 -80.24
CA LYS A 209 -8.74 -1.16 -81.60
C LYS A 209 -9.98 -1.54 -82.40
N LEU A 210 -10.93 -2.24 -81.78
CA LEU A 210 -12.16 -2.71 -82.42
C LEU A 210 -13.14 -1.57 -82.72
N MET A 211 -13.12 -0.50 -81.91
CA MET A 211 -13.94 0.71 -82.08
C MET A 211 -13.24 1.86 -82.83
N GLY A 212 -12.04 1.61 -83.41
CA GLY A 212 -11.36 2.56 -84.30
C GLY A 212 -10.61 3.73 -83.63
N PHE A 213 -10.30 3.66 -82.34
CA PHE A 213 -9.59 4.72 -81.58
C PHE A 213 -8.06 4.64 -81.66
N GLU A 214 -7.48 3.96 -82.65
CA GLU A 214 -6.03 3.77 -82.76
C GLU A 214 -5.26 4.95 -83.39
N GLY A 215 -5.88 6.14 -83.46
CA GLY A 215 -5.34 7.29 -84.20
C GLY A 215 -5.51 8.68 -83.58
N PHE A 216 -6.03 8.82 -82.35
CA PHE A 216 -6.25 10.13 -81.73
C PHE A 216 -5.36 10.33 -80.49
N GLY A 217 -4.09 10.73 -80.69
CA GLY A 217 -3.30 11.27 -79.58
C GLY A 217 -1.77 11.05 -79.56
N SER A 218 -1.19 10.25 -80.47
CA SER A 218 0.28 10.22 -80.59
C SER A 218 0.77 11.44 -81.38
N THR A 219 0.86 12.59 -80.72
CA THR A 219 1.77 13.71 -81.03
C THR A 219 1.62 14.81 -79.96
N LYS A 220 2.46 14.74 -78.92
CA LYS A 220 3.14 15.94 -78.41
C LYS A 220 4.41 15.53 -77.68
N ALA A 221 5.53 15.74 -78.37
CA ALA A 221 6.81 15.94 -77.73
C ALA A 221 6.75 17.25 -76.94
N GLY A 222 7.23 17.21 -75.70
CA GLY A 222 7.29 18.32 -74.75
C GLY A 222 7.53 17.78 -73.36
#